data_AF-W6UFC7-F1
#
_entry.id   AF-W6UFC7-F1
#
_cell.length_a   1.000
_cell.length_b   1.000
_cell.length_c   1.000
_cell.angle_alpha   90.00
_cell.angle_beta   90.00
_cell.angle_gamma   90.00
#
_symmetry.space_group_name_H-M   'P 1'
#
loop_
_entity.id
_entity.type
_entity.pdbx_description
1 polymer ?
#
loop_
_entity_poly.entity_id
_entity_poly.type
_entity_poly.pdbx_seq_one_letter_code
_entity_poly.pdbx_strand_id
1 'polypeptide(L)'
;MVLYHSEMMNRSEAHGERPTLGYKRDTKLRIFVNRSLRLDSIRFFGFDMDYTLAQYKSPYYEELAFQILRDRLVGIGYPQELASFNYEPSFPVRGLWFDTLYGTLLKLDQFGNVLVCLRGFNVIPPSEIVTMYPNKFLKYDESRIIIMNTLFDLPKLYLLSCVIHMFHNDPKYTKLEHGVKLASIYMSYHSIYDDVDTVVNWMHQGELKKKTMKNLDKYVEKNRDLPLLLEKLRSRGGKVFLLTNSDFAYSQAIMKYLLEEPCEAGEVRPWTSYFDFILTDARKPLFFDEGTILRAVDEETGRLSIGHHIGPLQSGKIYSGGSCEVFTQLIGARGKDVLYTGDHLFGDILRSKKKVGWRTFLVIPELTNEIYVWKKKKELFDRLQYLDNKLADTYKDMNIETCEQPDVDNLRREIRAVAQEMERSYGLLGSIFRSGSRHTFFSSQAMRYADIYSFSCFNLLHYPLCYMFRAPTMLMPHESTVPHSDSPIGSFADLDETPCGLRRRSYAIPPTGSAFVRPEESLKSKGIVNSNLVEAEKEGAEPLVDTAEEFHHCFAVILTPTPRQRRSSTIGCSDFLDVLLTTTDFVGICLTDSPSILCLPRGLCRRSSNVMLSLPIRS
;
A
#
# COMPACT_ATOMS: atom_id res chain seq x y z
N MET A 1 39.52 -23.53 2.52
CA MET A 1 40.76 -23.18 3.23
C MET A 1 41.42 -21.98 2.51
N VAL A 2 40.99 -20.76 2.85
CA VAL A 2 41.77 -19.52 2.72
C VAL A 2 41.28 -18.64 3.86
N LEU A 3 42.19 -18.36 4.79
CA LEU A 3 42.02 -17.61 6.02
C LEU A 3 42.12 -16.10 5.73
N TYR A 4 41.33 -15.28 6.41
CA TYR A 4 41.75 -13.91 6.75
C TYR A 4 41.41 -13.63 8.22
N HIS A 5 42.48 -13.56 9.02
CA HIS A 5 42.57 -13.05 10.39
C HIS A 5 41.87 -11.69 10.52
N SER A 6 41.05 -11.44 11.53
CA SER A 6 41.42 -11.08 12.92
C SER A 6 42.34 -9.85 13.01
N GLU A 7 41.73 -8.67 13.07
CA GLU A 7 42.29 -7.50 13.76
C GLU A 7 41.21 -6.89 14.67
N MET A 8 41.14 -7.38 15.90
CA MET A 8 40.56 -6.63 17.02
C MET A 8 41.65 -5.72 17.58
N MET A 9 41.58 -4.42 17.27
CA MET A 9 42.32 -3.42 18.03
C MET A 9 41.43 -2.83 19.14
N ASN A 10 41.89 -3.09 20.35
CA ASN A 10 41.51 -2.48 21.61
C ASN A 10 41.58 -0.94 21.52
N ARG A 11 40.47 -0.25 21.81
CA ARG A 11 40.49 1.13 22.32
C ARG A 11 39.52 1.23 23.48
N SER A 12 40.09 1.25 24.67
CA SER A 12 39.44 1.60 25.93
C SER A 12 39.34 3.12 26.06
N GLU A 13 38.15 3.68 25.84
CA GLU A 13 37.78 4.98 26.41
C GLU A 13 36.33 4.90 26.89
N ALA A 14 36.16 5.01 28.20
CA ALA A 14 34.86 5.19 28.83
C ALA A 14 34.38 6.61 28.57
N HIS A 15 33.17 6.80 28.03
CA HIS A 15 32.22 7.89 28.31
C HIS A 15 30.98 7.72 27.40
N GLY A 16 29.82 7.44 28.02
CA GLY A 16 28.47 7.52 27.43
C GLY A 16 28.23 6.65 26.21
N GLU A 17 27.59 5.49 26.38
CA GLU A 17 27.07 4.68 25.28
C GLU A 17 26.14 5.52 24.39
N ARG A 18 26.66 6.08 23.30
CA ARG A 18 25.84 6.40 22.14
C ARG A 18 25.20 5.07 21.73
N PRO A 19 23.86 4.98 21.58
CA PRO A 19 23.22 3.75 21.16
C PRO A 19 23.90 3.28 19.89
N THR A 20 24.66 2.18 19.98
CA THR A 20 25.31 1.60 18.82
C THR A 20 24.20 1.38 17.81
N LEU A 21 24.36 1.92 16.60
CA LEU A 21 23.56 1.54 15.45
C LEU A 21 23.77 0.03 15.27
N GLY A 22 22.98 -0.79 15.98
CA GLY A 22 23.22 -2.21 16.17
C GLY A 22 23.48 -2.89 14.83
N TYR A 23 24.41 -3.85 14.79
CA TYR A 23 24.93 -4.48 13.57
C TYR A 23 23.91 -4.52 12.43
N LYS A 24 24.15 -3.71 11.40
CA LYS A 24 23.29 -3.63 10.21
C LYS A 24 24.00 -4.39 9.09
N ARG A 25 23.31 -5.36 8.51
CA ARG A 25 23.76 -6.01 7.25
C ARG A 25 23.98 -4.97 6.16
N ASP A 26 24.78 -5.32 5.16
CA ASP A 26 24.90 -4.51 3.94
C ASP A 26 23.49 -4.13 3.47
N THR A 27 23.34 -2.88 3.05
CA THR A 27 22.07 -2.36 2.57
C THR A 27 21.51 -3.18 1.39
N LYS A 28 22.39 -3.78 0.57
CA LYS A 28 22.00 -4.72 -0.49
C LYS A 28 21.41 -6.03 0.02
N LEU A 29 21.60 -6.38 1.29
CA LEU A 29 21.07 -7.62 1.88
C LEU A 29 20.02 -7.31 2.96
N ARG A 30 19.54 -6.07 2.99
CA ARG A 30 18.74 -5.56 4.10
C ARG A 30 17.24 -5.64 3.80
N ILE A 31 16.50 -6.07 4.80
CA ILE A 31 15.05 -5.90 4.88
C ILE A 31 14.78 -4.73 5.83
N PHE A 32 14.03 -3.75 5.36
CA PHE A 32 13.61 -2.58 6.12
C PHE A 32 12.30 -2.87 6.83
N VAL A 33 12.11 -2.27 8.01
CA VAL A 33 11.07 -2.67 8.95
C VAL A 33 10.25 -1.45 9.36
N ASN A 34 8.96 -1.43 9.00
CA ASN A 34 8.00 -0.43 9.46
C ASN A 34 7.28 -0.91 10.72
N ARG A 35 7.01 -2.22 10.84
CA ARG A 35 6.37 -2.84 12.01
C ARG A 35 7.08 -4.11 12.41
N SER A 36 7.28 -4.30 13.71
CA SER A 36 7.99 -5.46 14.24
C SER A 36 7.31 -6.77 13.84
N LEU A 37 8.11 -7.74 13.39
CA LEU A 37 7.64 -9.02 12.86
C LEU A 37 8.57 -10.13 13.35
N ARG A 38 8.01 -11.17 13.97
CA ARG A 38 8.79 -12.36 14.32
C ARG A 38 8.58 -13.43 13.24
N LEU A 39 9.66 -13.85 12.58
CA LEU A 39 9.57 -14.83 11.50
C LEU A 39 9.17 -16.22 11.99
N ASP A 40 9.47 -16.56 13.24
CA ASP A 40 9.10 -17.84 13.87
C ASP A 40 7.57 -18.01 14.03
N SER A 41 6.84 -16.90 14.13
CA SER A 41 5.37 -16.90 14.19
C SER A 41 4.70 -17.09 12.83
N ILE A 42 5.45 -16.99 11.73
CA ILE A 42 4.93 -17.17 10.38
C ILE A 42 4.92 -18.65 10.03
N ARG A 43 3.76 -19.15 9.64
CA ARG A 43 3.54 -20.54 9.19
C ARG A 43 3.39 -20.65 7.68
N PHE A 44 2.90 -19.59 7.03
CA PHE A 44 2.64 -19.57 5.60
C PHE A 44 3.36 -18.40 4.93
N PHE A 45 4.14 -18.70 3.89
CA PHE A 45 4.87 -17.72 3.08
C PHE A 45 4.22 -17.66 1.70
N GLY A 46 3.51 -16.58 1.43
CA GLY A 46 2.84 -16.35 0.17
C GLY A 46 3.63 -15.42 -0.73
N PHE A 47 3.62 -15.69 -2.03
CA PHE A 47 4.29 -14.87 -3.02
C PHE A 47 3.38 -14.54 -4.19
N ASP A 48 3.42 -13.29 -4.65
CA ASP A 48 3.06 -12.97 -6.03
C ASP A 48 4.17 -13.45 -6.99
N MET A 49 3.84 -13.61 -8.26
CA MET A 49 4.79 -14.02 -9.29
C MET A 49 5.46 -12.82 -9.95
N ASP A 50 4.69 -12.03 -10.70
CA ASP A 50 5.18 -10.95 -11.54
C ASP A 50 5.81 -9.83 -10.70
N TYR A 51 7.00 -9.35 -11.08
CA TYR A 51 7.81 -8.35 -10.35
C TYR A 51 8.16 -8.71 -8.88
N THR A 52 7.79 -9.89 -8.40
CA THR A 52 8.04 -10.35 -7.04
C THR A 52 9.02 -11.52 -7.02
N LEU A 53 8.64 -12.67 -7.58
CA LEU A 53 9.56 -13.80 -7.82
C LEU A 53 10.22 -13.67 -9.19
N ALA A 54 9.42 -13.35 -10.21
CA ALA A 54 9.84 -13.11 -11.58
C ALA A 54 10.08 -11.62 -11.80
N GLN A 55 11.33 -11.18 -11.59
CA GLN A 55 11.71 -9.79 -11.89
C GLN A 55 11.98 -9.64 -13.38
N TYR A 56 11.36 -8.64 -14.01
CA TYR A 56 11.57 -8.36 -15.43
C TYR A 56 12.77 -7.42 -15.63
N LYS A 57 13.51 -7.60 -16.73
CA LYS A 57 14.72 -6.82 -17.03
C LYS A 57 14.34 -5.43 -17.53
N SER A 58 14.70 -4.41 -16.76
CA SER A 58 14.56 -3.01 -17.14
C SER A 58 15.78 -2.53 -17.95
N PRO A 59 15.61 -1.76 -19.05
CA PRO A 59 14.35 -1.24 -19.59
C PRO A 59 13.70 -2.11 -20.67
N TYR A 60 14.28 -3.29 -20.96
CA TYR A 60 13.90 -4.10 -22.12
C TYR A 60 12.43 -4.54 -22.10
N TYR A 61 11.90 -4.85 -20.92
CA TYR A 61 10.52 -5.31 -20.78
C TYR A 61 9.52 -4.17 -20.95
N GLU A 62 9.80 -3.01 -20.35
CA GLU A 62 8.99 -1.80 -20.46
C GLU A 62 9.00 -1.26 -21.89
N GLU A 63 10.16 -1.29 -22.56
CA GLU A 63 10.28 -0.91 -23.97
C GLU A 63 9.46 -1.83 -24.88
N LEU A 64 9.50 -3.15 -24.65
CA LEU A 64 8.67 -4.11 -25.39
C LEU A 64 7.18 -3.78 -25.22
N ALA A 65 6.74 -3.58 -23.98
CA ALA A 65 5.35 -3.23 -23.69
C ALA A 65 4.96 -1.92 -24.36
N PHE A 66 5.79 -0.88 -24.24
CA PHE A 66 5.55 0.42 -24.87
C PHE A 66 5.41 0.31 -26.40
N GLN A 67 6.31 -0.43 -27.07
CA GLN A 67 6.24 -0.64 -28.52
C GLN A 67 4.92 -1.32 -28.92
N ILE A 68 4.50 -2.36 -28.21
CA ILE A 68 3.21 -3.04 -28.47
C ILE A 68 2.04 -2.06 -28.32
N LEU A 69 2.02 -1.29 -27.24
CA LEU A 69 0.93 -0.35 -26.96
C LEU A 69 0.88 0.77 -28.01
N ARG A 70 2.02 1.40 -28.31
CA ARG A 70 2.16 2.46 -29.31
C ARG A 70 1.69 1.99 -30.68
N ASP A 71 2.21 0.86 -31.15
CA ASP A 71 1.90 0.34 -32.48
C ASP A 71 0.42 -0.06 -32.60
N ARG A 72 -0.15 -0.61 -31.53
CA ARG A 72 -1.59 -0.91 -31.48
C ARG A 72 -2.44 0.35 -31.50
N LEU A 73 -2.06 1.38 -30.77
CA LEU A 73 -2.77 2.66 -30.71
C LEU A 73 -2.78 3.34 -32.09
N VAL A 74 -1.64 3.34 -32.78
CA VAL A 74 -1.54 3.78 -34.18
C VAL A 74 -2.45 2.92 -35.09
N GLY A 75 -2.45 1.60 -34.89
CA GLY A 75 -3.27 0.67 -35.66
C GLY A 75 -4.79 0.87 -35.51
N ILE A 76 -5.27 1.46 -34.42
CA ILE A 76 -6.70 1.79 -34.23
C ILE A 76 -7.08 3.20 -34.73
N GLY A 77 -6.12 3.98 -35.25
CA GLY A 77 -6.37 5.26 -35.90
C GLY A 77 -5.72 6.49 -35.25
N TYR A 78 -4.90 6.32 -34.21
CA TYR A 78 -4.10 7.45 -33.71
C TYR A 78 -3.03 7.87 -34.74
N PRO A 79 -2.53 9.12 -34.67
CA PRO A 79 -1.59 9.66 -35.65
C PRO A 79 -0.30 8.84 -35.80
N GLN A 80 0.18 8.69 -37.04
CA GLN A 80 1.37 7.90 -37.39
C GLN A 80 2.65 8.46 -36.77
N GLU A 81 2.66 9.75 -36.47
CA GLU A 81 3.74 10.45 -35.79
C GLU A 81 4.06 9.81 -34.41
N LEU A 82 3.09 9.14 -33.78
CA LEU A 82 3.34 8.39 -32.55
C LEU A 82 4.42 7.31 -32.71
N ALA A 83 4.56 6.73 -33.90
CA ALA A 83 5.57 5.70 -34.17
C ALA A 83 7.01 6.22 -34.03
N SER A 84 7.21 7.54 -34.03
CA SER A 84 8.53 8.16 -33.82
C SER A 84 9.00 8.14 -32.36
N PHE A 85 8.08 7.97 -31.40
CA PHE A 85 8.46 7.90 -29.98
C PHE A 85 9.12 6.55 -29.66
N ASN A 86 10.26 6.62 -28.98
CA ASN A 86 10.92 5.48 -28.35
C ASN A 86 10.74 5.58 -26.83
N TYR A 87 10.76 4.42 -26.15
CA TYR A 87 10.63 4.37 -24.71
C TYR A 87 11.83 5.04 -24.04
N GLU A 88 11.58 5.98 -23.14
CA GLU A 88 12.62 6.69 -22.37
C GLU A 88 12.53 6.29 -20.88
N PRO A 89 13.41 5.39 -20.41
CA PRO A 89 13.32 4.85 -19.04
C PRO A 89 13.54 5.88 -17.93
N SER A 90 14.21 7.00 -18.23
CA SER A 90 14.51 8.05 -17.23
C SER A 90 13.30 8.94 -16.89
N PHE A 91 12.20 8.84 -17.64
CA PHE A 91 11.02 9.66 -17.44
C PHE A 91 10.01 9.08 -16.43
N PRO A 92 9.44 7.86 -16.63
CA PRO A 92 8.30 7.42 -15.84
C PRO A 92 8.73 7.04 -14.42
N VAL A 93 7.96 7.52 -13.44
CA VAL A 93 8.14 7.20 -12.01
C VAL A 93 6.87 6.56 -11.50
N ARG A 94 7.00 5.48 -10.73
CA ARG A 94 5.85 4.77 -10.16
C ARG A 94 5.15 5.60 -9.09
N GLY A 95 3.83 5.49 -9.02
CA GLY A 95 2.99 6.17 -8.04
C GLY A 95 2.48 7.54 -8.47
N LEU A 96 2.60 7.90 -9.74
CA LEU A 96 1.93 9.09 -10.28
C LEU A 96 0.42 8.88 -10.40
N TRP A 97 -0.31 9.99 -10.32
CA TRP A 97 -1.75 10.06 -10.47
C TRP A 97 -2.05 10.70 -11.82
N PHE A 98 -2.84 10.02 -12.65
CA PHE A 98 -3.33 10.58 -13.90
C PHE A 98 -4.72 11.17 -13.69
N ASP A 99 -4.86 12.46 -13.99
CA ASP A 99 -6.15 13.16 -13.95
C ASP A 99 -6.78 13.16 -15.35
N THR A 100 -7.86 12.40 -15.52
CA THR A 100 -8.57 12.29 -16.80
C THR A 100 -9.36 13.54 -17.16
N LEU A 101 -9.58 14.48 -16.24
CA LEU A 101 -10.26 15.75 -16.54
C LEU A 101 -9.34 16.76 -17.22
N TYR A 102 -8.08 16.85 -16.76
CA TYR A 102 -7.12 17.84 -17.25
C TYR A 102 -5.97 17.24 -18.08
N GLY A 103 -5.89 15.91 -18.18
CA GLY A 103 -4.83 15.22 -18.91
C GLY A 103 -3.46 15.45 -18.29
N THR A 104 -3.40 15.46 -16.96
CA THR A 104 -2.15 15.77 -16.23
C THR A 104 -1.67 14.59 -15.40
N LEU A 105 -0.35 14.43 -15.32
CA LEU A 105 0.31 13.52 -14.40
C LEU A 105 0.76 14.28 -13.15
N LEU A 106 0.33 13.81 -11.99
CA LEU A 106 0.52 14.45 -10.71
C LEU A 106 1.35 13.58 -9.79
N LYS A 107 2.41 14.15 -9.22
CA LYS A 107 3.12 13.61 -8.07
C LYS A 107 2.53 14.28 -6.82
N LEU A 108 1.96 13.50 -5.92
CA LEU A 108 1.31 14.02 -4.71
C LEU A 108 2.05 13.62 -3.44
N ASP A 109 1.88 14.44 -2.39
CA ASP A 109 2.29 14.07 -1.04
C ASP A 109 1.26 13.16 -0.35
N GLN A 110 1.54 12.78 0.90
CA GLN A 110 0.65 11.93 1.69
C GLN A 110 -0.74 12.49 1.97
N PHE A 111 -0.93 13.81 1.83
CA PHE A 111 -2.18 14.50 2.08
C PHE A 111 -2.92 14.87 0.78
N GLY A 112 -2.38 14.52 -0.40
CA GLY A 112 -2.99 14.88 -1.68
C GLY A 112 -2.57 16.26 -2.21
N ASN A 113 -1.57 16.90 -1.60
CA ASN A 113 -1.03 18.15 -2.12
C ASN A 113 -0.12 17.88 -3.33
N VAL A 114 -0.21 18.75 -4.34
CA VAL A 114 0.55 18.65 -5.58
C VAL A 114 2.02 19.01 -5.33
N LEU A 115 2.92 18.06 -5.60
CA LEU A 115 4.37 18.24 -5.58
C LEU A 115 4.89 18.60 -6.97
N VAL A 116 4.47 17.85 -7.99
CA VAL A 116 4.84 18.05 -9.40
C VAL A 116 3.59 17.81 -10.25
N CYS A 117 3.40 18.62 -11.29
CA CYS A 117 2.33 18.46 -12.27
C CYS A 117 2.92 18.54 -13.68
N LEU A 118 2.60 17.56 -14.51
CA LEU A 118 3.02 17.47 -15.90
C LEU A 118 1.80 17.45 -16.83
N ARG A 119 1.94 18.05 -18.00
CA ARG A 119 1.05 17.83 -19.15
C ARG A 119 1.88 17.35 -20.34
N GLY A 120 1.71 16.08 -20.71
CA GLY A 120 2.69 15.41 -21.56
C GLY A 120 4.06 15.39 -20.88
N PHE A 121 5.10 15.85 -21.57
CA PHE A 121 6.44 16.03 -21.00
C PHE A 121 6.69 17.42 -20.36
N ASN A 122 5.71 18.32 -20.42
CA ASN A 122 5.90 19.70 -19.97
C ASN A 122 5.53 19.85 -18.49
N VAL A 123 6.45 20.39 -17.69
CA VAL A 123 6.18 20.75 -16.29
C VAL A 123 5.28 21.99 -16.25
N ILE A 124 4.15 21.86 -15.55
CA ILE A 124 3.19 22.94 -15.39
C ILE A 124 3.68 23.91 -14.30
N PRO A 125 3.75 25.22 -14.58
CA PRO A 125 4.19 26.20 -13.59
C PRO A 125 3.15 26.37 -12.46
N PRO A 126 3.56 26.74 -11.24
CA PRO A 126 2.66 26.90 -10.11
C PRO A 126 1.47 27.85 -10.33
N SER A 127 1.61 28.85 -11.19
CA SER A 127 0.54 29.79 -11.54
C SER A 127 -0.62 29.11 -12.27
N GLU A 128 -0.32 28.20 -13.19
CA GLU A 128 -1.33 27.44 -13.95
C GLU A 128 -1.91 26.29 -13.10
N ILE A 129 -1.11 25.71 -12.20
CA ILE A 129 -1.60 24.70 -11.25
C ILE A 129 -2.76 25.25 -10.40
N VAL A 130 -2.70 26.50 -9.94
CA VAL A 130 -3.77 27.10 -9.13
C VAL A 130 -5.08 27.26 -9.93
N THR A 131 -5.01 27.41 -11.24
CA THR A 131 -6.22 27.48 -12.08
C THR A 131 -6.95 26.14 -12.13
N MET A 132 -6.21 25.03 -12.24
CA MET A 132 -6.79 23.67 -12.29
C MET A 132 -7.05 23.06 -10.91
N TYR A 133 -6.21 23.42 -9.94
CA TYR A 133 -6.20 22.91 -8.57
C TYR A 133 -6.07 24.11 -7.60
N PRO A 134 -7.17 24.84 -7.31
CA PRO A 134 -7.14 26.08 -6.53
C PRO A 134 -6.42 25.98 -5.19
N ASN A 135 -6.61 24.86 -4.48
CA ASN A 135 -5.95 24.62 -3.19
C ASN A 135 -4.61 23.88 -3.30
N LYS A 136 -4.08 23.70 -4.53
CA LYS A 136 -2.94 22.80 -4.84
C LYS A 136 -3.09 21.42 -4.20
N PHE A 137 -4.33 20.98 -4.09
CA PHE A 137 -4.77 19.77 -3.43
C PHE A 137 -5.71 19.04 -4.36
N LEU A 138 -5.53 17.73 -4.46
CA LEU A 138 -6.40 16.85 -5.20
C LEU A 138 -7.05 15.86 -4.25
N LYS A 139 -8.38 15.90 -4.19
CA LYS A 139 -9.17 14.85 -3.55
C LYS A 139 -9.19 13.64 -4.46
N TYR A 140 -8.96 12.45 -3.89
CA TYR A 140 -9.14 11.21 -4.63
C TYR A 140 -10.61 11.02 -5.04
N ASP A 141 -10.82 10.83 -6.34
CA ASP A 141 -12.10 10.51 -6.96
C ASP A 141 -11.85 9.41 -7.99
N GLU A 142 -12.38 8.21 -7.74
CA GLU A 142 -12.15 7.01 -8.56
C GLU A 142 -12.65 7.17 -10.01
N SER A 143 -13.63 8.05 -10.25
CA SER A 143 -14.17 8.29 -11.60
C SER A 143 -13.26 9.17 -12.48
N ARG A 144 -12.32 9.90 -11.85
CA ARG A 144 -11.48 10.91 -12.51
C ARG A 144 -9.99 10.61 -12.40
N ILE A 145 -9.59 9.98 -11.31
CA ILE A 145 -8.20 9.87 -10.89
C ILE A 145 -7.75 8.42 -10.95
N ILE A 146 -6.73 8.18 -11.76
CA ILE A 146 -6.14 6.85 -11.95
C ILE A 146 -4.78 6.83 -11.27
N ILE A 147 -4.58 5.92 -10.31
CA ILE A 147 -3.31 5.81 -9.60
C ILE A 147 -2.44 4.72 -10.23
N MET A 148 -1.29 5.11 -10.78
CA MET A 148 -0.37 4.24 -11.51
C MET A 148 0.73 3.71 -10.58
N ASN A 149 0.44 2.65 -9.82
CA ASN A 149 1.32 2.16 -8.73
C ASN A 149 2.08 0.87 -9.02
N THR A 150 1.89 0.27 -10.19
CA THR A 150 2.58 -0.97 -10.60
C THR A 150 3.69 -0.65 -11.58
N LEU A 151 4.68 -1.53 -11.68
CA LEU A 151 5.71 -1.41 -12.72
C LEU A 151 5.13 -1.63 -14.13
N PHE A 152 4.02 -2.35 -14.24
CA PHE A 152 3.26 -2.48 -15.49
C PHE A 152 2.62 -1.16 -15.96
N ASP A 153 2.46 -0.17 -15.08
CA ASP A 153 1.91 1.13 -15.45
C ASP A 153 2.94 2.05 -16.12
N LEU A 154 4.24 1.77 -16.02
CA LEU A 154 5.29 2.67 -16.56
C LEU A 154 5.18 2.88 -18.08
N PRO A 155 4.96 1.85 -18.92
CA PRO A 155 4.75 2.02 -20.35
C PRO A 155 3.47 2.81 -20.66
N LYS A 156 2.39 2.57 -19.91
CA LYS A 156 1.10 3.28 -20.05
C LYS A 156 1.25 4.76 -19.73
N LEU A 157 1.93 5.08 -18.62
CA LEU A 157 2.24 6.44 -18.18
C LEU A 157 3.04 7.20 -19.24
N TYR A 158 4.09 6.57 -19.77
CA TYR A 158 4.90 7.15 -20.82
C TYR A 158 4.11 7.35 -22.12
N LEU A 159 3.30 6.38 -22.54
CA LEU A 159 2.45 6.50 -23.73
C LEU A 159 1.42 7.63 -23.62
N LEU A 160 0.72 7.75 -22.48
CA LEU A 160 -0.18 8.88 -22.23
C LEU A 160 0.57 10.22 -22.34
N SER A 161 1.80 10.27 -21.82
CA SER A 161 2.65 11.46 -21.92
C SER A 161 3.01 11.77 -23.38
N CYS A 162 3.39 10.78 -24.19
CA CYS A 162 3.65 10.94 -25.62
C CYS A 162 2.43 11.48 -26.37
N VAL A 163 1.26 10.87 -26.16
CA VAL A 163 0.01 11.25 -26.84
C VAL A 163 -0.38 12.68 -26.50
N ILE A 164 -0.41 13.01 -25.21
CA ILE A 164 -0.77 14.36 -24.75
C ILE A 164 0.28 15.38 -25.20
N HIS A 165 1.57 15.04 -25.12
CA HIS A 165 2.64 15.92 -25.60
C HIS A 165 2.51 16.20 -27.10
N MET A 166 2.27 15.17 -27.91
CA MET A 166 2.07 15.34 -29.36
C MET A 166 0.88 16.26 -29.65
N PHE A 167 -0.28 16.00 -29.05
CA PHE A 167 -1.46 16.84 -29.26
C PHE A 167 -1.30 18.27 -28.75
N HIS A 168 -0.48 18.49 -27.71
CA HIS A 168 -0.22 19.84 -27.18
C HIS A 168 0.84 20.62 -27.96
N ASN A 169 1.74 19.97 -28.68
CA ASN A 169 2.83 20.66 -29.37
C ASN A 169 2.64 20.72 -30.89
N ASP A 170 1.69 19.96 -31.43
CA ASP A 170 1.34 20.04 -32.85
C ASP A 170 0.27 21.13 -33.09
N PRO A 171 0.58 22.16 -33.91
CA PRO A 171 -0.33 23.29 -34.18
C PRO A 171 -1.64 22.89 -34.87
N LYS A 172 -1.75 21.68 -35.42
CA LYS A 172 -3.01 21.21 -36.02
C LYS A 172 -4.12 20.98 -34.99
N TYR A 173 -3.76 20.76 -33.72
CA TYR A 173 -4.73 20.58 -32.64
C TYR A 173 -5.00 21.89 -31.90
N THR A 174 -6.26 22.19 -31.68
CA THR A 174 -6.70 23.26 -30.77
C THR A 174 -6.80 22.72 -29.35
N LYS A 175 -6.07 23.32 -28.42
CA LYS A 175 -6.09 22.97 -26.99
C LYS A 175 -7.38 23.48 -26.36
N LEU A 176 -8.07 22.61 -25.65
CA LEU A 176 -9.23 22.94 -24.84
C LEU A 176 -8.95 22.58 -23.37
N GLU A 177 -9.80 23.05 -22.47
CA GLU A 177 -9.61 22.86 -21.03
C GLU A 177 -9.58 21.37 -20.65
N HIS A 178 -10.47 20.56 -21.23
CA HIS A 178 -10.65 19.14 -20.90
C HIS A 178 -10.31 18.17 -22.04
N GLY A 179 -9.59 18.67 -23.06
CA GLY A 179 -9.21 17.85 -24.19
C GLY A 179 -8.54 18.63 -25.32
N VAL A 180 -8.56 18.05 -26.50
CA VAL A 180 -8.03 18.65 -27.73
C VAL A 180 -9.04 18.50 -28.86
N LYS A 181 -8.98 19.41 -29.83
CA LYS A 181 -9.88 19.43 -30.98
C LYS A 181 -9.09 19.47 -32.28
N LEU A 182 -9.49 18.65 -33.25
CA LEU A 182 -8.99 18.67 -34.63
C LEU A 182 -10.18 18.82 -35.57
N ALA A 183 -10.29 19.97 -36.25
CA ALA A 183 -11.44 20.28 -37.11
C ALA A 183 -12.79 20.09 -36.38
N SER A 184 -13.60 19.09 -36.76
CA SER A 184 -14.89 18.76 -36.14
C SER A 184 -14.80 17.71 -35.03
N ILE A 185 -13.61 17.15 -34.78
CA ILE A 185 -13.41 16.04 -33.84
C ILE A 185 -12.91 16.59 -32.51
N TYR A 186 -13.61 16.28 -31.43
CA TYR A 186 -13.20 16.56 -30.06
C TYR A 186 -12.75 15.28 -29.37
N MET A 187 -11.59 15.32 -28.71
CA MET A 187 -11.03 14.22 -27.94
C MET A 187 -10.79 14.71 -26.51
N SER A 188 -11.60 14.21 -25.57
CA SER A 188 -11.40 14.48 -24.14
C SER A 188 -10.17 13.72 -23.63
N TYR A 189 -9.54 14.19 -22.55
CA TYR A 189 -8.45 13.42 -21.94
C TYR A 189 -8.93 12.10 -21.33
N HIS A 190 -10.19 12.03 -20.91
CA HIS A 190 -10.83 10.80 -20.45
C HIS A 190 -10.95 9.77 -21.57
N SER A 191 -11.49 10.16 -22.73
CA SER A 191 -11.56 9.25 -23.88
C SER A 191 -10.18 8.80 -24.39
N ILE A 192 -9.17 9.69 -24.35
CA ILE A 192 -7.78 9.31 -24.67
C ILE A 192 -7.26 8.26 -23.69
N TYR A 193 -7.55 8.43 -22.40
CA TYR A 193 -7.20 7.44 -21.39
C TYR A 193 -7.91 6.10 -21.64
N ASP A 194 -9.20 6.12 -21.95
CA ASP A 194 -9.99 4.91 -22.22
C ASP A 194 -9.45 4.13 -23.42
N ASP A 195 -9.06 4.82 -24.49
CA ASP A 195 -8.42 4.19 -25.65
C ASP A 195 -7.11 3.49 -25.25
N VAL A 196 -6.26 4.20 -24.49
CA VAL A 196 -4.99 3.65 -24.01
C VAL A 196 -5.23 2.48 -23.06
N ASP A 197 -6.19 2.58 -22.14
CA ASP A 197 -6.53 1.50 -21.20
C ASP A 197 -7.08 0.27 -21.95
N THR A 198 -7.90 0.47 -22.96
CA THR A 198 -8.39 -0.60 -23.85
C THR A 198 -7.23 -1.32 -24.54
N VAL A 199 -6.24 -0.58 -25.04
CA VAL A 199 -5.04 -1.15 -25.67
C VAL A 199 -4.16 -1.89 -24.65
N VAL A 200 -4.03 -1.36 -23.43
CA VAL A 200 -3.32 -2.02 -22.32
C VAL A 200 -4.00 -3.34 -21.95
N ASN A 201 -5.32 -3.34 -21.79
CA ASN A 201 -6.10 -4.53 -21.49
C ASN A 201 -5.96 -5.58 -22.60
N TRP A 202 -6.03 -5.18 -23.87
CA TRP A 202 -5.78 -6.07 -25.02
C TRP A 202 -4.35 -6.65 -25.01
N MET A 203 -3.34 -5.84 -24.70
CA MET A 203 -1.95 -6.31 -24.60
C MET A 203 -1.80 -7.37 -23.49
N HIS A 204 -2.39 -7.14 -22.32
CA HIS A 204 -2.32 -8.06 -21.18
C HIS A 204 -3.14 -9.34 -21.36
N GLN A 205 -4.15 -9.34 -22.25
CA GLN A 205 -4.89 -10.56 -22.63
C GLN A 205 -4.00 -11.59 -23.33
N GLY A 206 -2.83 -11.22 -23.86
CA GLY A 206 -1.86 -12.23 -24.28
C GLY A 206 -0.70 -11.76 -25.15
N GLU A 207 -0.77 -10.59 -25.79
CA GLU A 207 0.27 -10.17 -26.75
C GLU A 207 1.63 -9.95 -26.08
N LEU A 208 1.66 -9.29 -24.92
CA LEU A 208 2.90 -9.12 -24.16
C LEU A 208 3.46 -10.47 -23.72
N LYS A 209 2.62 -11.30 -23.09
CA LYS A 209 2.99 -12.66 -22.63
C LYS A 209 3.58 -13.50 -23.77
N LYS A 210 2.94 -13.49 -24.94
CA LYS A 210 3.40 -14.23 -26.13
C LYS A 210 4.77 -13.77 -26.60
N LYS A 211 5.03 -12.45 -26.64
CA LYS A 211 6.36 -11.93 -27.02
C LYS A 211 7.41 -12.18 -25.94
N THR A 212 7.05 -12.12 -24.66
CA THR A 212 7.93 -12.45 -23.54
C THR A 212 8.37 -13.91 -23.59
N MET A 213 7.44 -14.85 -23.78
CA MET A 213 7.72 -16.29 -23.85
C MET A 213 8.64 -16.69 -25.01
N LYS A 214 8.68 -15.89 -26.09
CA LYS A 214 9.61 -16.14 -27.21
C LYS A 214 11.08 -15.91 -26.83
N ASN A 215 11.37 -15.11 -25.81
CA ASN A 215 12.74 -14.82 -25.39
C ASN A 215 12.79 -14.46 -23.89
N LEU A 216 12.63 -15.48 -23.04
CA LEU A 216 12.62 -15.31 -21.58
C LEU A 216 13.97 -14.77 -21.07
N ASP A 217 15.10 -15.21 -21.64
CA ASP A 217 16.43 -14.75 -21.24
C ASP A 217 16.62 -13.24 -21.39
N LYS A 218 16.00 -12.62 -22.41
CA LYS A 218 16.07 -11.17 -22.61
C LYS A 218 15.22 -10.40 -21.60
N TYR A 219 14.10 -10.96 -21.16
CA TYR A 219 13.05 -10.21 -20.45
C TYR A 219 12.90 -10.56 -18.97
N VAL A 220 13.35 -11.73 -18.52
CA VAL A 220 13.16 -12.20 -17.14
C VAL A 220 14.52 -12.43 -16.49
N GLU A 221 14.75 -11.79 -15.34
CA GLU A 221 15.93 -12.03 -14.52
C GLU A 221 15.89 -13.43 -13.91
N LYS A 222 16.99 -14.16 -14.06
CA LYS A 222 17.13 -15.50 -13.51
C LYS A 222 17.95 -15.42 -12.22
N ASN A 223 17.33 -15.76 -11.10
CA ASN A 223 18.02 -15.81 -9.81
C ASN A 223 18.19 -17.26 -9.32
N ARG A 224 19.44 -17.70 -9.23
CA ARG A 224 19.83 -19.03 -8.75
C ARG A 224 19.49 -19.27 -7.28
N ASP A 225 19.26 -18.21 -6.52
CA ASP A 225 18.89 -18.29 -5.10
C ASP A 225 17.40 -18.59 -4.89
N LEU A 226 16.58 -18.57 -5.95
CA LEU A 226 15.14 -18.80 -5.84
C LEU A 226 14.78 -20.22 -5.33
N PRO A 227 15.28 -21.32 -5.92
CA PRO A 227 15.07 -22.66 -5.37
C PRO A 227 15.46 -22.75 -3.89
N LEU A 228 16.62 -22.20 -3.55
CA LEU A 228 17.17 -22.21 -2.20
C LEU A 228 16.28 -21.45 -1.20
N LEU A 229 15.71 -20.30 -1.61
CA LEU A 229 14.77 -19.54 -0.80
C LEU A 229 13.54 -20.37 -0.47
N LEU A 230 12.88 -20.93 -1.49
CA LEU A 230 11.63 -21.68 -1.31
C LEU A 230 11.83 -22.92 -0.43
N GLU A 231 12.95 -23.63 -0.61
CA GLU A 231 13.30 -24.78 0.22
C GLU A 231 13.59 -24.40 1.67
N LYS A 232 14.39 -23.33 1.90
CA LYS A 232 14.70 -22.89 3.25
C LYS A 232 13.46 -22.46 4.02
N LEU A 233 12.50 -21.80 3.38
CA LEU A 233 11.24 -21.42 4.02
C LEU A 233 10.43 -22.64 4.50
N ARG A 234 10.56 -23.79 3.82
CA ARG A 234 9.88 -25.04 4.16
C ARG A 234 10.61 -25.90 5.18
N SER A 235 11.93 -25.70 5.34
CA SER A 235 12.80 -26.53 6.19
C SER A 235 12.38 -26.68 7.66
N ARG A 236 11.59 -25.74 8.20
CA ARG A 236 11.07 -25.77 9.59
C ARG A 236 9.55 -25.94 9.67
N GLY A 237 8.95 -26.63 8.70
CA GLY A 237 7.50 -26.86 8.65
C GLY A 237 6.68 -25.66 8.16
N GLY A 238 7.34 -24.61 7.67
CA GLY A 238 6.67 -23.52 6.96
C GLY A 238 6.07 -24.03 5.66
N LYS A 239 4.93 -23.48 5.27
CA LYS A 239 4.28 -23.77 3.99
C LYS A 239 4.44 -22.61 3.05
N VAL A 240 4.69 -22.88 1.77
CA VAL A 240 4.90 -21.85 0.75
C VAL A 240 3.77 -21.91 -0.28
N PHE A 241 3.23 -20.76 -0.66
CA PHE A 241 2.21 -20.70 -1.70
C PHE A 241 2.46 -19.60 -2.73
N LEU A 242 2.01 -19.86 -3.96
CA LEU A 242 1.96 -18.88 -5.04
C LEU A 242 0.52 -18.36 -5.17
N LEU A 243 0.37 -17.03 -5.28
CA LEU A 243 -0.92 -16.38 -5.51
C LEU A 243 -0.75 -15.26 -6.56
N THR A 244 -1.04 -15.61 -7.81
CA THR A 244 -0.76 -14.73 -8.96
C THR A 244 -2.02 -14.37 -9.74
N ASN A 245 -2.02 -13.15 -10.31
CA ASN A 245 -3.05 -12.72 -11.26
C ASN A 245 -2.84 -13.31 -12.67
N SER A 246 -1.64 -13.80 -12.96
CA SER A 246 -1.33 -14.48 -14.21
C SER A 246 -2.10 -15.79 -14.36
N ASP A 247 -2.43 -16.12 -15.61
CA ASP A 247 -3.07 -17.39 -15.95
C ASP A 247 -2.09 -18.57 -15.80
N PHE A 248 -2.63 -19.79 -15.82
CA PHE A 248 -1.82 -20.99 -15.67
C PHE A 248 -0.75 -21.16 -16.75
N ALA A 249 -1.08 -20.94 -18.02
CA ALA A 249 -0.14 -21.22 -19.12
C ALA A 249 1.10 -20.31 -19.03
N TYR A 250 0.89 -19.03 -18.75
CA TYR A 250 1.97 -18.07 -18.55
C TYR A 250 2.74 -18.35 -17.26
N SER A 251 2.04 -18.60 -16.15
CA SER A 251 2.68 -18.90 -14.87
C SER A 251 3.55 -20.15 -14.95
N GLN A 252 3.07 -21.19 -15.63
CA GLN A 252 3.84 -22.40 -15.88
C GLN A 252 5.10 -22.10 -16.70
N ALA A 253 5.00 -21.34 -17.80
CA ALA A 253 6.18 -21.02 -18.62
C ALA A 253 7.26 -20.26 -17.83
N ILE A 254 6.85 -19.24 -17.07
CA ILE A 254 7.77 -18.43 -16.25
C ILE A 254 8.39 -19.25 -15.13
N MET A 255 7.57 -20.00 -14.38
CA MET A 255 8.06 -20.77 -13.23
C MET A 255 8.96 -21.93 -13.65
N LYS A 256 8.68 -22.60 -14.78
CA LYS A 256 9.60 -23.59 -15.37
C LYS A 256 10.95 -22.96 -15.70
N TYR A 257 10.96 -21.82 -16.38
CA TYR A 257 12.19 -21.11 -16.70
C TYR A 257 13.00 -20.74 -15.45
N LEU A 258 12.33 -20.34 -14.37
CA LEU A 258 12.98 -19.91 -13.12
C LEU A 258 13.46 -21.05 -12.21
N LEU A 259 12.76 -22.20 -12.19
CA LEU A 259 12.96 -23.25 -11.18
C LEU A 259 13.39 -24.62 -11.73
N GLU A 260 13.10 -24.92 -13.01
CA GLU A 260 13.41 -26.23 -13.62
C GLU A 260 14.79 -26.21 -14.29
N GLU A 261 15.82 -25.77 -13.56
CA GLU A 261 17.21 -25.97 -13.96
C GLU A 261 17.69 -27.38 -13.57
N PRO A 262 18.52 -28.05 -14.40
CA PRO A 262 19.15 -29.30 -14.01
C PRO A 262 20.04 -29.11 -12.78
N CYS A 263 19.86 -29.94 -11.76
CA CYS A 263 20.76 -29.97 -10.62
C CYS A 263 22.13 -30.54 -11.02
N GLU A 264 23.13 -30.50 -10.12
CA GLU A 264 24.46 -31.08 -10.38
C GLU A 264 24.42 -32.58 -10.73
N ALA A 265 23.38 -33.30 -10.26
CA ALA A 265 23.13 -34.70 -10.59
C ALA A 265 22.34 -34.91 -11.91
N GLY A 266 21.98 -33.84 -12.62
CA GLY A 266 21.23 -33.86 -13.87
C GLY A 266 19.71 -34.03 -13.74
N GLU A 267 19.18 -34.16 -12.52
CA GLU A 267 17.74 -34.25 -12.27
C GLU A 267 17.07 -32.87 -12.33
N VAL A 268 15.90 -32.79 -12.95
CA VAL A 268 15.09 -31.57 -13.01
C VAL A 268 13.90 -31.73 -12.08
N ARG A 269 13.86 -30.91 -11.02
CA ARG A 269 12.75 -30.89 -10.07
C ARG A 269 11.59 -30.05 -10.64
N PRO A 270 10.36 -30.59 -10.74
CA PRO A 270 9.21 -29.83 -11.23
C PRO A 270 8.94 -28.59 -10.38
N TRP A 271 8.66 -27.45 -11.01
CA TRP A 271 8.47 -26.17 -10.30
C TRP A 271 7.32 -26.22 -9.29
N THR A 272 6.27 -27.00 -9.57
CA THR A 272 5.10 -27.14 -8.70
C THR A 272 5.45 -27.72 -7.34
N SER A 273 6.49 -28.56 -7.27
CA SER A 273 6.92 -29.22 -6.04
C SER A 273 7.59 -28.28 -5.03
N TYR A 274 7.95 -27.06 -5.43
CA TYR A 274 8.48 -26.03 -4.51
C TYR A 274 7.36 -25.37 -3.68
N PHE A 275 6.11 -25.50 -4.11
CA PHE A 275 4.94 -24.87 -3.49
C PHE A 275 4.04 -25.92 -2.85
N ASP A 276 3.54 -25.61 -1.66
CA ASP A 276 2.47 -26.39 -1.02
C ASP A 276 1.11 -26.02 -1.62
N PHE A 277 0.91 -24.77 -2.06
CA PHE A 277 -0.33 -24.36 -2.74
C PHE A 277 -0.04 -23.40 -3.90
N ILE A 278 -0.75 -23.57 -5.02
CA ILE A 278 -0.55 -22.74 -6.22
C ILE A 278 -1.91 -22.24 -6.68
N LEU A 279 -2.08 -20.91 -6.69
CA LEU A 279 -3.29 -20.23 -7.14
C LEU A 279 -2.95 -19.27 -8.29
N THR A 280 -3.53 -19.54 -9.46
CA THR A 280 -3.47 -18.68 -10.66
C THR A 280 -4.78 -17.91 -10.80
N ASP A 281 -4.83 -16.93 -11.72
CA ASP A 281 -6.03 -16.14 -12.01
C ASP A 281 -6.71 -15.55 -10.76
N ALA A 282 -5.92 -15.15 -9.75
CA ALA A 282 -6.45 -14.73 -8.46
C ALA A 282 -7.36 -13.48 -8.55
N ARG A 283 -7.17 -12.64 -9.56
CA ARG A 283 -7.88 -11.35 -9.77
C ARG A 283 -7.77 -10.40 -8.58
N LYS A 284 -6.62 -10.33 -7.93
CA LYS A 284 -6.33 -9.32 -6.89
C LYS A 284 -6.57 -7.92 -7.47
N PRO A 285 -7.26 -7.01 -6.75
CA PRO A 285 -7.62 -7.08 -5.33
C PRO A 285 -8.91 -7.84 -5.01
N LEU A 286 -9.71 -8.26 -6.01
CA LEU A 286 -11.00 -8.94 -5.80
C LEU A 286 -10.86 -10.19 -4.93
N PHE A 287 -9.73 -10.91 -5.05
CA PHE A 287 -9.38 -12.04 -4.21
C PHE A 287 -9.50 -11.77 -2.71
N PHE A 288 -9.13 -10.56 -2.26
CA PHE A 288 -9.16 -10.17 -0.85
C PHE A 288 -10.51 -9.62 -0.39
N ASP A 289 -11.51 -9.62 -1.27
CA ASP A 289 -12.90 -9.26 -1.01
C ASP A 289 -13.79 -10.48 -1.26
N GLU A 290 -14.78 -10.40 -2.16
CA GLU A 290 -15.65 -11.54 -2.52
C GLU A 290 -14.94 -12.66 -3.29
N GLY A 291 -13.85 -12.33 -4.00
CA GLY A 291 -13.10 -13.27 -4.83
C GLY A 291 -13.90 -13.86 -5.99
N THR A 292 -13.48 -15.04 -6.43
CA THR A 292 -14.15 -15.80 -7.50
C THR A 292 -14.29 -17.27 -7.11
N ILE A 293 -14.92 -18.05 -7.98
CA ILE A 293 -15.05 -19.49 -7.79
C ILE A 293 -13.65 -20.14 -7.85
N LEU A 294 -13.31 -20.91 -6.82
CA LEU A 294 -12.09 -21.73 -6.80
C LEU A 294 -12.29 -22.97 -7.68
N ARG A 295 -11.37 -23.19 -8.64
CA ARG A 295 -11.38 -24.35 -9.55
C ARG A 295 -10.02 -25.04 -9.54
N ALA A 296 -10.00 -26.35 -9.78
CA ALA A 296 -8.74 -27.07 -10.01
C ALA A 296 -8.32 -26.91 -11.48
N VAL A 297 -7.01 -26.84 -11.72
CA VAL A 297 -6.43 -26.78 -13.06
C VAL A 297 -5.89 -28.16 -13.43
N ASP A 298 -6.29 -28.65 -14.59
CA ASP A 298 -5.69 -29.84 -15.20
C ASP A 298 -4.32 -29.45 -15.79
N GLU A 299 -3.24 -30.03 -15.26
CA GLU A 299 -1.86 -29.64 -15.60
C GLU A 299 -1.49 -29.97 -17.05
N GLU A 300 -2.05 -31.03 -17.63
CA GLU A 300 -1.75 -31.49 -18.99
C GLU A 300 -2.45 -30.63 -20.03
N THR A 301 -3.72 -30.32 -19.80
CA THR A 301 -4.57 -29.61 -20.77
C THR A 301 -4.67 -28.11 -20.48
N GLY A 302 -4.30 -27.67 -19.28
CA GLY A 302 -4.49 -26.30 -18.78
C GLY A 302 -5.96 -25.91 -18.57
N ARG A 303 -6.89 -26.86 -18.63
CA ARG A 303 -8.33 -26.59 -18.50
C ARG A 303 -8.75 -26.55 -17.05
N LEU A 304 -9.76 -25.73 -16.78
CA LEU A 304 -10.37 -25.65 -15.45
C LEU A 304 -11.37 -26.80 -15.25
N SER A 305 -11.37 -27.38 -14.06
CA SER A 305 -12.38 -28.34 -13.64
C SER A 305 -13.79 -27.74 -13.73
N ILE A 306 -14.77 -28.56 -14.11
CA ILE A 306 -16.18 -28.17 -14.06
C ILE A 306 -16.63 -28.18 -12.59
N GLY A 307 -17.22 -27.08 -12.12
CA GLY A 307 -17.72 -26.94 -10.75
C GLY A 307 -16.76 -26.23 -9.80
N HIS A 308 -17.12 -26.24 -8.51
CA HIS A 308 -16.38 -25.59 -7.43
C HIS A 308 -15.49 -26.62 -6.71
N HIS A 309 -14.24 -26.28 -6.45
CA HIS A 309 -13.38 -27.11 -5.62
C HIS A 309 -13.74 -26.93 -4.14
N ILE A 310 -14.25 -28.00 -3.50
CA ILE A 310 -14.68 -28.02 -2.09
C ILE A 310 -13.79 -28.89 -1.21
N GLY A 311 -12.85 -29.63 -1.81
CA GLY A 311 -11.97 -30.55 -1.10
C GLY A 311 -10.75 -29.86 -0.47
N PRO A 312 -9.98 -30.58 0.36
CA PRO A 312 -8.71 -30.06 0.86
C PRO A 312 -7.76 -29.70 -0.29
N LEU A 313 -6.94 -28.67 -0.09
CA LEU A 313 -5.91 -28.32 -1.06
C LEU A 313 -4.78 -29.34 -0.98
N GLN A 314 -4.34 -29.82 -2.14
CA GLN A 314 -3.28 -30.83 -2.24
C GLN A 314 -1.96 -30.17 -2.63
N SER A 315 -0.87 -30.65 -2.02
CA SER A 315 0.48 -30.14 -2.33
C SER A 315 0.82 -30.37 -3.79
N GLY A 316 1.37 -29.35 -4.45
CA GLY A 316 1.75 -29.41 -5.86
C GLY A 316 0.59 -29.34 -6.85
N LYS A 317 -0.67 -29.29 -6.39
CA LYS A 317 -1.83 -29.06 -7.26
C LYS A 317 -2.07 -27.57 -7.49
N ILE A 318 -2.59 -27.28 -8.69
CA ILE A 318 -2.81 -25.94 -9.19
C ILE A 318 -4.29 -25.64 -9.16
N TYR A 319 -4.62 -24.47 -8.64
CA TYR A 319 -5.96 -23.93 -8.54
C TYR A 319 -6.05 -22.59 -9.25
N SER A 320 -7.25 -22.22 -9.68
CA SER A 320 -7.54 -20.97 -10.37
C SER A 320 -8.68 -20.23 -9.67
N GLY A 321 -8.53 -18.92 -9.51
CA GLY A 321 -9.50 -18.06 -8.85
C GLY A 321 -9.54 -18.24 -7.32
N GLY A 322 -10.75 -18.27 -6.77
CA GLY A 322 -10.97 -18.37 -5.32
C GLY A 322 -11.07 -17.01 -4.62
N SER A 323 -11.21 -17.06 -3.29
CA SER A 323 -11.19 -15.91 -2.40
C SER A 323 -10.22 -16.16 -1.24
N CYS A 324 -9.74 -15.10 -0.62
CA CYS A 324 -8.83 -15.18 0.51
C CYS A 324 -9.48 -15.88 1.70
N GLU A 325 -10.79 -15.66 1.91
CA GLU A 325 -11.55 -16.33 2.97
C GLU A 325 -11.55 -17.85 2.77
N VAL A 326 -11.96 -18.33 1.59
CA VAL A 326 -11.99 -19.76 1.26
C VAL A 326 -10.59 -20.35 1.33
N PHE A 327 -9.59 -19.67 0.75
CA PHE A 327 -8.21 -20.15 0.78
C PHE A 327 -7.68 -20.28 2.21
N THR A 328 -7.88 -19.26 3.05
CA THR A 328 -7.42 -19.23 4.45
C THR A 328 -8.09 -20.35 5.27
N GLN A 329 -9.38 -20.60 5.05
CA GLN A 329 -10.11 -21.71 5.67
C GLN A 329 -9.53 -23.07 5.24
N LEU A 330 -9.30 -23.27 3.94
CA LEU A 330 -8.79 -24.54 3.41
C LEU A 330 -7.38 -24.88 3.89
N ILE A 331 -6.51 -23.87 4.09
CA ILE A 331 -5.15 -24.08 4.62
C ILE A 331 -5.10 -24.08 6.16
N GLY A 332 -6.19 -23.70 6.83
CA GLY A 332 -6.26 -23.58 8.30
C GLY A 332 -5.35 -22.49 8.87
N ALA A 333 -5.14 -21.40 8.14
CA ALA A 333 -4.30 -20.28 8.58
C ALA A 333 -5.12 -19.25 9.36
N ARG A 334 -4.49 -18.56 10.31
CA ARG A 334 -5.01 -17.29 10.84
C ARG A 334 -4.27 -16.14 10.17
N GLY A 335 -4.89 -14.96 10.11
CA GLY A 335 -4.33 -13.84 9.35
C GLY A 335 -2.86 -13.50 9.69
N LYS A 336 -2.50 -13.50 10.99
CA LYS A 336 -1.14 -13.19 11.43
C LYS A 336 -0.12 -14.32 11.19
N ASP A 337 -0.56 -15.52 10.82
CA ASP A 337 0.30 -16.67 10.51
C ASP A 337 0.86 -16.59 9.08
N VAL A 338 0.34 -15.67 8.26
CA VAL A 338 0.71 -15.50 6.84
C VAL A 338 1.61 -14.29 6.65
N LEU A 339 2.75 -14.48 5.98
CA LEU A 339 3.56 -13.41 5.40
C LEU A 339 3.38 -13.43 3.88
N TYR A 340 2.65 -12.45 3.36
CA TYR A 340 2.40 -12.30 1.93
C TYR A 340 3.33 -11.27 1.31
N THR A 341 4.02 -11.68 0.24
CA THR A 341 5.05 -10.91 -0.44
C THR A 341 4.56 -10.53 -1.84
N GLY A 342 4.60 -9.24 -2.17
CA GLY A 342 4.17 -8.72 -3.47
C GLY A 342 4.78 -7.35 -3.77
N ASP A 343 4.71 -6.90 -5.01
CA ASP A 343 5.17 -5.58 -5.46
C ASP A 343 4.03 -4.55 -5.56
N HIS A 344 2.78 -5.04 -5.74
CA HIS A 344 1.62 -4.18 -5.90
C HIS A 344 1.13 -3.65 -4.54
N LEU A 345 1.49 -2.40 -4.23
CA LEU A 345 1.15 -1.75 -2.96
C LEU A 345 -0.35 -1.76 -2.63
N PHE A 346 -1.23 -1.60 -3.62
CA PHE A 346 -2.68 -1.61 -3.42
C PHE A 346 -3.26 -3.03 -3.48
N GLY A 347 -2.99 -3.74 -4.59
CA GLY A 347 -3.52 -5.07 -4.85
C GLY A 347 -3.08 -6.12 -3.85
N ASP A 348 -1.79 -6.17 -3.52
CA ASP A 348 -1.21 -7.19 -2.64
C ASP A 348 -1.14 -6.75 -1.19
N ILE A 349 -0.64 -5.54 -0.92
CA ILE A 349 -0.22 -5.14 0.43
C ILE A 349 -1.35 -4.48 1.21
N LEU A 350 -1.96 -3.41 0.68
CA LEU A 350 -3.00 -2.66 1.38
C LEU A 350 -4.23 -3.52 1.65
N ARG A 351 -4.71 -4.26 0.64
CA ARG A 351 -5.95 -5.05 0.74
C ARG A 351 -5.78 -6.25 1.67
N SER A 352 -4.69 -7.01 1.54
CA SER A 352 -4.40 -8.13 2.46
C SER A 352 -4.25 -7.67 3.91
N LYS A 353 -3.62 -6.51 4.14
CA LYS A 353 -3.47 -5.93 5.48
C LYS A 353 -4.80 -5.48 6.08
N LYS A 354 -5.60 -4.72 5.33
CA LYS A 354 -6.85 -4.12 5.85
C LYS A 354 -7.98 -5.14 6.03
N LYS A 355 -8.15 -6.07 5.08
CA LYS A 355 -9.29 -6.98 5.05
C LYS A 355 -9.04 -8.25 5.87
N VAL A 356 -7.83 -8.79 5.82
CA VAL A 356 -7.51 -10.12 6.38
C VAL A 356 -6.54 -10.05 7.56
N GLY A 357 -5.77 -8.97 7.65
CA GLY A 357 -4.77 -8.81 8.70
C GLY A 357 -3.49 -9.61 8.46
N TRP A 358 -3.20 -9.97 7.21
CA TRP A 358 -1.96 -10.64 6.83
C TRP A 358 -0.72 -9.80 7.19
N ARG A 359 0.39 -10.46 7.46
CA ARG A 359 1.70 -9.81 7.52
C ARG A 359 2.18 -9.57 6.11
N THR A 360 2.84 -8.45 5.87
CA THR A 360 3.10 -7.97 4.51
C THR A 360 4.56 -7.67 4.27
N PHE A 361 5.09 -8.19 3.15
CA PHE A 361 6.40 -7.87 2.61
C PHE A 361 6.22 -7.16 1.26
N LEU A 362 6.62 -5.90 1.16
CA LEU A 362 6.59 -5.16 -0.10
C LEU A 362 7.93 -5.24 -0.83
N VAL A 363 7.90 -5.68 -2.09
CA VAL A 363 9.05 -5.63 -3.02
C VAL A 363 9.04 -4.32 -3.79
N ILE A 364 10.16 -3.59 -3.78
CA ILE A 364 10.32 -2.30 -4.47
C ILE A 364 11.61 -2.34 -5.30
N PRO A 365 11.61 -2.88 -6.53
CA PRO A 365 12.83 -3.05 -7.32
C PRO A 365 13.66 -1.77 -7.48
N GLU A 366 13.00 -0.61 -7.58
CA GLU A 366 13.63 0.70 -7.73
C GLU A 366 14.45 1.14 -6.51
N LEU A 367 14.20 0.53 -5.35
CA LEU A 367 14.83 0.88 -4.08
C LEU A 367 16.36 0.74 -4.13
N THR A 368 16.90 -0.13 -4.98
CA THR A 368 18.35 -0.28 -5.17
C THR A 368 18.99 1.02 -5.68
N ASN A 369 18.40 1.61 -6.72
CA ASN A 369 18.88 2.87 -7.28
C ASN A 369 18.64 4.03 -6.30
N GLU A 370 17.46 4.06 -5.67
CA GLU A 370 17.10 5.06 -4.66
C GLU A 370 18.11 5.12 -3.51
N ILE A 371 18.53 3.96 -3.00
CA ILE A 371 19.53 3.86 -1.93
C ILE A 371 20.92 4.31 -2.41
N TYR A 372 21.29 4.00 -3.65
CA TYR A 372 22.55 4.44 -4.22
C TYR A 372 22.61 5.97 -4.29
N VAL A 373 21.59 6.61 -4.85
CA VAL A 373 21.50 8.08 -4.93
C VAL A 373 21.44 8.70 -3.54
N TRP A 374 20.63 8.14 -2.63
CA TRP A 374 20.53 8.58 -1.23
C TRP A 374 21.90 8.63 -0.53
N LYS A 375 22.71 7.59 -0.69
CA LYS A 375 24.06 7.53 -0.11
C LYS A 375 25.01 8.52 -0.77
N LYS A 376 24.98 8.61 -2.11
CA LYS A 376 25.91 9.44 -2.89
C LYS A 376 25.63 10.94 -2.73
N LYS A 377 24.37 11.32 -2.51
CA LYS A 377 23.91 12.71 -2.40
C LYS A 377 23.57 13.11 -0.97
N LYS A 378 24.13 12.43 0.02
CA LYS A 378 23.91 12.70 1.45
C LYS A 378 24.13 14.18 1.81
N GLU A 379 25.13 14.82 1.23
CA GLU A 379 25.44 16.24 1.50
C GLU A 379 24.28 17.18 1.16
N LEU A 380 23.50 16.90 0.10
CA LEU A 380 22.31 17.69 -0.23
C LEU A 380 21.21 17.51 0.82
N PHE A 381 21.05 16.31 1.36
CA PHE A 381 20.09 16.03 2.43
C PHE A 381 20.49 16.71 3.73
N ASP A 382 21.76 16.60 4.13
CA ASP A 382 22.29 17.25 5.33
C ASP A 382 22.18 18.78 5.20
N ARG A 383 22.43 19.32 3.98
CA ARG A 383 22.24 20.75 3.69
C ARG A 383 20.78 21.17 3.77
N LEU A 384 19.86 20.40 3.21
CA LEU A 384 18.42 20.70 3.26
C LEU A 384 17.92 20.73 4.71
N GLN A 385 18.31 19.74 5.52
CA GLN A 385 17.96 19.68 6.94
C GLN A 385 18.55 20.85 7.73
N TYR A 386 19.80 21.23 7.44
CA TYR A 386 20.41 22.41 8.05
C TYR A 386 19.66 23.70 7.73
N LEU A 387 19.24 23.90 6.48
CA LEU A 387 18.49 25.08 6.07
C LEU A 387 17.08 25.12 6.69
N ASP A 388 16.41 23.98 6.80
CA ASP A 388 15.11 23.86 7.47
C ASP A 388 15.22 24.18 8.96
N ASN A 389 16.25 23.69 9.66
CA ASN A 389 16.51 24.03 11.06
C ASN A 389 16.83 25.51 11.24
N LYS A 390 17.67 26.09 10.37
CA LYS A 390 17.99 27.52 10.39
C LYS A 390 16.74 28.39 10.19
N LEU A 391 15.81 27.93 9.35
CA LEU A 391 14.53 28.60 9.17
C LEU A 391 13.71 28.56 10.46
N ALA A 392 13.64 27.40 11.12
CA ALA A 392 12.94 27.26 12.40
C ALA A 392 13.56 28.13 13.51
N ASP A 393 14.89 28.16 13.63
CA ASP A 393 15.61 28.99 14.60
C ASP A 393 15.34 30.49 14.42
N THR A 394 15.12 30.93 13.18
CA THR A 394 14.80 32.33 12.89
C THR A 394 13.43 32.75 13.47
N TYR A 395 12.49 31.82 13.60
CA TYR A 395 11.16 32.06 14.17
C TYR A 395 11.02 31.68 15.64
N LYS A 396 12.04 31.05 16.24
CA LYS A 396 11.95 30.35 17.53
C LYS A 396 11.49 31.23 18.69
N ASP A 397 12.00 32.44 18.77
CA ASP A 397 11.74 33.36 19.90
C ASP A 397 10.63 34.37 19.58
N MET A 398 9.93 34.21 18.46
CA MET A 398 8.81 35.06 18.07
C MET A 398 7.51 34.62 18.75
N ASN A 399 6.71 35.59 19.16
CA ASN A 399 5.41 35.38 19.79
C ASN A 399 4.31 36.17 19.06
N ILE A 400 3.06 36.03 19.51
CA ILE A 400 1.90 36.72 18.90
C ILE A 400 2.00 38.25 18.92
N GLU A 401 2.85 38.81 19.78
CA GLU A 401 3.08 40.25 19.95
C GLU A 401 4.23 40.76 19.06
N THR A 402 5.01 39.85 18.45
CA THR A 402 6.14 40.22 17.60
C THR A 402 5.61 40.77 16.26
N CYS A 403 5.76 42.09 16.05
CA CYS A 403 5.33 42.75 14.82
C CYS A 403 6.35 42.64 13.66
N GLU A 404 7.61 42.31 13.97
CA GLU A 404 8.68 42.22 12.96
C GLU A 404 8.68 40.85 12.28
N GLN A 405 8.57 40.85 10.95
CA GLN A 405 8.69 39.63 10.15
C GLN A 405 10.15 39.43 9.71
N PRO A 406 10.76 38.26 9.96
CA PRO A 406 12.14 38.02 9.54
C PRO A 406 12.20 37.87 8.01
N ASP A 407 13.22 38.46 7.39
CA ASP A 407 13.49 38.26 5.96
C ASP A 407 14.13 36.88 5.74
N VAL A 408 13.29 35.95 5.27
CA VAL A 408 13.67 34.56 5.00
C VAL A 408 13.65 34.24 3.50
N ASP A 409 13.53 35.24 2.61
CA ASP A 409 13.32 34.98 1.18
C ASP A 409 14.53 34.35 0.51
N ASN A 410 15.73 34.78 0.89
CA ASN A 410 16.98 34.16 0.44
C ASN A 410 17.09 32.71 0.92
N LEU A 411 16.75 32.45 2.19
CA LEU A 411 16.77 31.11 2.77
C LEU A 411 15.75 30.18 2.08
N ARG A 412 14.53 30.66 1.85
CA ARG A 412 13.48 29.94 1.12
C ARG A 412 13.87 29.66 -0.34
N ARG A 413 14.64 30.54 -0.97
CA ARG A 413 15.15 30.32 -2.34
C ARG A 413 16.23 29.24 -2.34
N GLU A 414 17.11 29.25 -1.36
CA GLU A 414 18.16 28.23 -1.19
C GLU A 414 17.58 26.85 -0.90
N ILE A 415 16.61 26.73 0.01
CA ILE A 415 15.88 25.48 0.29
C ILE A 415 15.28 24.91 -1.00
N ARG A 416 14.60 25.75 -1.80
CA ARG A 416 14.03 25.34 -3.08
C ARG A 416 15.08 24.89 -4.09
N ALA A 417 16.22 25.57 -4.17
CA ALA A 417 17.31 25.21 -5.08
C ALA A 417 17.91 23.85 -4.71
N VAL A 418 18.23 23.65 -3.43
CA VAL A 418 18.78 22.38 -2.92
C VAL A 418 17.77 21.23 -3.12
N ALA A 419 16.49 21.46 -2.82
CA ALA A 419 15.45 20.46 -3.05
C ALA A 419 15.35 20.08 -4.54
N GLN A 420 15.40 21.05 -5.46
CA GLN A 420 15.39 20.76 -6.90
C GLN A 420 16.63 19.99 -7.38
N GLU A 421 17.81 20.35 -6.90
CA GLU A 421 19.05 19.63 -7.22
C GLU A 421 19.02 18.18 -6.72
N MET A 422 18.46 17.99 -5.53
CA MET A 422 18.25 16.67 -4.94
C MET A 422 17.28 15.85 -5.80
N GLU A 423 16.13 16.38 -6.22
CA GLU A 423 15.20 15.68 -7.10
C GLU A 423 15.87 15.29 -8.43
N ARG A 424 16.58 16.21 -9.09
CA ARG A 424 17.28 15.94 -10.35
C ARG A 424 18.31 14.80 -10.25
N SER A 425 18.82 14.52 -9.05
CA SER A 425 19.75 13.42 -8.82
C SER A 425 19.11 12.04 -8.97
N TYR A 426 17.78 11.94 -8.86
CA TYR A 426 17.02 10.70 -9.05
C TYR A 426 16.43 10.57 -10.46
N GLY A 427 16.22 11.68 -11.16
CA GLY A 427 15.62 11.74 -12.50
C GLY A 427 14.77 13.01 -12.66
N LEU A 428 14.05 13.13 -13.78
CA LEU A 428 13.21 14.30 -14.06
C LEU A 428 12.13 14.50 -13.00
N LEU A 429 11.50 13.40 -12.58
CA LEU A 429 10.40 13.38 -11.62
C LEU A 429 10.85 13.13 -10.17
N GLY A 430 12.17 13.08 -9.93
CA GLY A 430 12.73 12.86 -8.60
C GLY A 430 12.50 11.47 -8.03
N SER A 431 12.65 11.35 -6.71
CA SER A 431 12.53 10.07 -5.98
C SER A 431 11.09 9.55 -5.95
N ILE A 432 10.89 8.22 -6.01
CA ILE A 432 9.57 7.61 -5.76
C ILE A 432 9.06 7.89 -4.34
N PHE A 433 9.96 8.17 -3.39
CA PHE A 433 9.64 8.26 -1.97
C PHE A 433 9.42 9.67 -1.45
N ARG A 434 9.95 10.69 -2.13
CA ARG A 434 9.90 12.06 -1.63
C ARG A 434 10.00 13.11 -2.73
N SER A 435 9.65 14.34 -2.36
CA SER A 435 10.10 15.54 -3.05
C SER A 435 10.68 16.52 -2.03
N GLY A 436 12.00 16.71 -2.04
CA GLY A 436 12.67 17.45 -0.97
C GLY A 436 12.46 16.79 0.40
N SER A 437 11.97 17.56 1.38
CA SER A 437 11.62 17.07 2.72
C SER A 437 10.25 16.38 2.80
N ARG A 438 9.43 16.41 1.74
CA ARG A 438 8.04 15.91 1.76
C ARG A 438 7.95 14.48 1.24
N HIS A 439 7.28 13.62 1.99
CA HIS A 439 6.97 12.25 1.58
C HIS A 439 5.93 12.21 0.46
N THR A 440 6.14 11.33 -0.54
CA THR A 440 5.13 11.04 -1.57
C THR A 440 3.99 10.22 -1.01
N PHE A 441 2.84 10.24 -1.68
CA PHE A 441 1.73 9.35 -1.37
C PHE A 441 2.17 7.87 -1.32
N PHE A 442 2.95 7.42 -2.30
CA PHE A 442 3.50 6.05 -2.34
C PHE A 442 4.27 5.70 -1.06
N SER A 443 5.17 6.58 -0.60
CA SER A 443 5.97 6.32 0.62
C SER A 443 5.10 6.20 1.86
N SER A 444 4.08 7.05 2.01
CA SER A 444 3.16 7.01 3.15
C SER A 444 2.35 5.71 3.18
N GLN A 445 1.85 5.28 2.01
CA GLN A 445 1.15 3.99 1.90
C GLN A 445 2.10 2.81 2.20
N ALA A 446 3.34 2.83 1.70
CA ALA A 446 4.34 1.80 1.99
C ALA A 446 4.64 1.71 3.51
N MET A 447 4.87 2.84 4.16
CA MET A 447 5.07 2.91 5.63
C MET A 447 3.84 2.38 6.40
N ARG A 448 2.63 2.72 5.95
CA ARG A 448 1.39 2.37 6.65
C ARG A 448 0.96 0.91 6.47
N TYR A 449 1.21 0.28 5.32
CA TYR A 449 0.64 -1.04 5.02
C TYR A 449 1.67 -2.16 4.85
N ALA A 450 2.91 -1.87 4.44
CA ALA A 450 3.97 -2.88 4.38
C ALA A 450 4.62 -3.03 5.76
N ASP A 451 4.57 -4.21 6.38
CA ASP A 451 5.23 -4.45 7.68
C ASP A 451 6.75 -4.40 7.51
N ILE A 452 7.22 -5.04 6.44
CA ILE A 452 8.61 -5.04 6.00
C ILE A 452 8.68 -4.75 4.49
N TYR A 453 9.80 -4.23 4.02
CA TYR A 453 10.03 -3.99 2.59
C TYR A 453 11.50 -4.13 2.22
N SER A 454 11.76 -4.40 0.95
CA SER A 454 13.10 -4.58 0.39
C SER A 454 13.05 -4.36 -1.13
N PHE A 455 14.21 -4.21 -1.78
CA PHE A 455 14.24 -4.21 -3.24
C PHE A 455 13.98 -5.60 -3.82
N SER A 456 14.22 -6.64 -3.03
CA SER A 456 13.96 -8.02 -3.41
C SER A 456 13.57 -8.89 -2.22
N CYS A 457 12.68 -9.85 -2.47
CA CYS A 457 12.25 -10.87 -1.51
C CYS A 457 13.37 -11.87 -1.16
N PHE A 458 14.37 -12.05 -2.05
CA PHE A 458 15.53 -12.92 -1.82
C PHE A 458 16.35 -12.53 -0.60
N ASN A 459 16.25 -11.28 -0.14
CA ASN A 459 16.92 -10.83 1.07
C ASN A 459 16.49 -11.61 2.32
N LEU A 460 15.35 -12.33 2.30
CA LEU A 460 14.95 -13.26 3.36
C LEU A 460 16.00 -14.35 3.63
N LEU A 461 16.76 -14.77 2.61
CA LEU A 461 17.83 -15.78 2.74
C LEU A 461 18.92 -15.40 3.75
N HIS A 462 19.10 -14.11 4.00
CA HIS A 462 20.13 -13.60 4.89
C HIS A 462 19.66 -13.48 6.35
N TYR A 463 18.41 -13.86 6.65
CA TYR A 463 17.83 -13.84 7.99
C TYR A 463 17.48 -15.26 8.45
N PRO A 464 17.79 -15.64 9.70
CA PRO A 464 17.32 -16.91 10.23
C PRO A 464 15.79 -16.89 10.37
N LEU A 465 15.13 -18.05 10.24
CA LEU A 465 13.67 -18.13 10.39
C LEU A 465 13.16 -17.78 11.81
N CYS A 466 14.04 -17.72 12.81
CA CYS A 466 13.72 -17.21 14.14
C CYS A 466 14.01 -15.70 14.32
N TYR A 467 14.29 -14.97 13.24
CA TYR A 467 14.64 -13.56 13.33
C TYR A 467 13.45 -12.71 13.76
N MET A 468 13.73 -11.77 14.67
CA MET A 468 12.79 -10.72 15.07
C MET A 468 13.16 -9.42 14.35
N PHE A 469 12.37 -9.05 13.34
CA PHE A 469 12.41 -7.71 12.78
C PHE A 469 11.87 -6.73 13.82
N ARG A 470 12.67 -5.71 14.14
CA ARG A 470 12.32 -4.65 15.10
C ARG A 470 12.18 -3.32 14.38
N ALA A 471 10.99 -2.75 14.44
CA ALA A 471 10.76 -1.37 14.05
C ALA A 471 11.29 -0.42 15.15
N PRO A 472 11.76 0.78 14.79
CA PRO A 472 11.98 1.83 15.78
C PRO A 472 10.66 2.19 16.48
N THR A 473 10.74 2.62 17.74
CA THR A 473 9.58 3.11 18.49
C THR A 473 9.01 4.35 17.80
N MET A 474 7.71 4.35 17.53
CA MET A 474 7.01 5.52 17.01
C MET A 474 6.59 6.39 18.19
N LEU A 475 7.14 7.60 18.26
CA LEU A 475 6.81 8.59 19.29
C LEU A 475 5.92 9.67 18.68
N MET A 476 4.87 10.06 19.41
CA MET A 476 4.13 11.29 19.14
C MET A 476 5.04 12.50 19.37
N PRO A 477 4.75 13.67 18.76
CA PRO A 477 5.62 14.84 18.89
C PRO A 477 5.93 15.23 20.34
N HIS A 478 4.95 15.18 21.24
CA HIS A 478 5.17 15.50 22.66
C HIS A 478 6.05 14.47 23.39
N GLU A 479 6.16 13.24 22.91
CA GLU A 479 7.03 12.21 23.48
C GLU A 479 8.48 12.33 22.98
N SER A 480 8.72 13.07 21.88
CA SER A 480 10.04 13.24 21.28
C SER A 480 10.66 14.62 21.49
N THR A 481 9.85 15.67 21.64
CA THR A 481 10.35 17.04 21.80
C THR A 481 10.41 17.51 23.25
N VAL A 482 9.79 16.80 24.18
CA VAL A 482 9.82 17.14 25.61
C VAL A 482 10.94 16.32 26.28
N PRO A 483 12.00 16.96 26.79
CA PRO A 483 13.04 16.28 27.55
C PRO A 483 12.46 15.62 28.80
N HIS A 484 12.92 14.41 29.14
CA HIS A 484 12.51 13.74 30.39
C HIS A 484 12.89 14.52 31.66
N SER A 485 13.81 15.47 31.57
CA SER A 485 14.24 16.36 32.65
C SER A 485 13.35 17.59 32.83
N ASP A 486 12.64 18.01 31.76
CA ASP A 486 12.01 19.33 31.68
C ASP A 486 10.49 19.17 31.84
N SER A 487 10.06 18.75 33.03
CA SER A 487 8.66 18.87 33.42
C SER A 487 8.46 20.21 34.13
N PRO A 488 7.65 21.14 33.59
CA PRO A 488 7.27 22.36 34.31
C PRO A 488 6.41 22.09 35.55
N ILE A 489 6.02 20.83 35.74
CA ILE A 489 5.23 20.32 36.86
C ILE A 489 6.18 19.44 37.68
N GLY A 490 6.55 19.93 38.88
CA GLY A 490 7.54 19.28 39.76
C GLY A 490 6.97 18.08 40.51
N SER A 491 5.65 17.94 40.56
CA SER A 491 4.97 16.81 41.20
C SER A 491 3.63 16.47 40.53
N PHE A 492 3.13 15.24 40.75
CA PHE A 492 1.77 14.90 40.37
C PHE A 492 0.70 15.74 41.09
N ALA A 493 1.03 16.46 42.17
CA ALA A 493 0.10 17.35 42.85
C ALA A 493 -0.09 18.66 42.07
N ASP A 494 0.93 19.21 41.42
CA ASP A 494 0.83 20.48 40.68
C ASP A 494 -0.04 20.32 39.40
N LEU A 495 -0.17 19.08 38.90
CA LEU A 495 -1.12 18.72 37.85
C LEU A 495 -2.59 18.77 38.31
N ASP A 496 -2.90 18.71 39.62
CA ASP A 496 -4.29 18.75 40.14
C ASP A 496 -4.83 20.18 40.18
N GLU A 497 -3.93 21.16 40.26
CA GLU A 497 -4.26 22.59 40.16
C GLU A 497 -4.42 23.04 38.71
N THR A 498 -3.97 22.23 37.74
CA THR A 498 -4.10 22.53 36.32
C THR A 498 -5.48 22.07 35.81
N PRO A 499 -6.31 22.95 35.22
CA PRO A 499 -7.65 22.59 34.78
C PRO A 499 -7.62 21.74 33.50
N CYS A 500 -7.32 20.44 33.62
CA CYS A 500 -7.50 19.48 32.54
C CYS A 500 -8.88 18.82 32.68
N GLY A 501 -9.74 18.96 31.67
CA GLY A 501 -11.17 18.57 31.70
C GLY A 501 -11.46 17.06 31.76
N LEU A 502 -10.50 16.22 32.12
CA LEU A 502 -10.65 14.76 32.23
C LEU A 502 -9.95 14.27 33.50
N ARG A 503 -10.71 13.78 34.50
CA ARG A 503 -10.16 13.16 35.72
C ARG A 503 -9.25 11.96 35.37
N ARG A 504 -8.13 11.85 36.09
CA ARG A 504 -6.91 11.07 35.77
C ARG A 504 -7.08 9.56 35.53
N ARG A 505 -6.18 8.99 34.70
CA ARG A 505 -5.92 7.54 34.51
C ARG A 505 -4.49 7.09 34.91
N SER A 506 -3.60 8.02 35.28
CA SER A 506 -2.17 7.79 35.55
C SER A 506 -1.85 7.91 37.04
N TYR A 507 -0.94 7.09 37.58
CA TYR A 507 -0.68 6.99 39.02
C TYR A 507 0.81 7.18 39.37
N ALA A 508 1.10 8.04 40.35
CA ALA A 508 2.33 7.98 41.13
C ALA A 508 2.04 7.25 42.44
N ILE A 509 2.94 6.34 42.84
CA ILE A 509 2.92 5.73 44.18
C ILE A 509 3.38 6.81 45.15
N PRO A 510 2.54 7.32 46.08
CA PRO A 510 3.02 8.15 47.16
C PRO A 510 3.81 7.24 48.11
N PRO A 511 5.04 7.59 48.49
CA PRO A 511 5.69 6.91 49.60
C PRO A 511 4.90 7.31 50.85
N THR A 512 4.17 6.36 51.43
CA THR A 512 3.43 6.47 52.69
C THR A 512 2.11 7.28 52.64
N GLY A 513 0.99 6.57 52.56
CA GLY A 513 -0.35 7.14 52.73
C GLY A 513 -1.45 6.10 52.49
N SER A 514 -2.08 5.64 53.56
CA SER A 514 -3.13 4.62 53.54
C SER A 514 -4.47 5.17 53.05
N ALA A 515 -4.76 4.98 51.75
CA ALA A 515 -6.10 4.74 51.18
C ALA A 515 -5.97 4.59 49.65
N PHE A 516 -5.14 3.66 49.20
CA PHE A 516 -4.98 3.35 47.78
C PHE A 516 -5.85 2.13 47.43
N VAL A 517 -6.68 2.25 46.40
CA VAL A 517 -7.42 1.13 45.80
C VAL A 517 -7.09 1.15 44.31
N ARG A 518 -6.47 0.07 43.79
CA ARG A 518 -6.16 -0.03 42.35
C ARG A 518 -7.45 0.16 41.55
N PRO A 519 -7.45 0.78 40.36
CA PRO A 519 -8.67 0.88 39.55
C PRO A 519 -9.30 -0.49 39.29
N GLU A 520 -8.49 -1.54 39.12
CA GLU A 520 -8.97 -2.94 39.05
C GLU A 520 -9.71 -3.37 40.33
N GLU A 521 -9.18 -3.06 41.51
CA GLU A 521 -9.81 -3.36 42.81
C GLU A 521 -11.07 -2.52 43.04
N SER A 522 -11.07 -1.26 42.60
CA SER A 522 -12.22 -0.34 42.69
C SER A 522 -13.35 -0.74 41.74
N LEU A 523 -13.00 -1.19 40.53
CA LEU A 523 -13.96 -1.71 39.56
C LEU A 523 -14.51 -3.07 40.00
N LYS A 524 -13.67 -3.94 40.59
CA LYS A 524 -14.09 -5.19 41.23
C LYS A 524 -15.01 -4.94 42.42
N SER A 525 -14.66 -4.01 43.32
CA SER A 525 -15.49 -3.68 44.48
C SER A 525 -16.84 -3.06 44.08
N LYS A 526 -16.93 -2.51 42.87
CA LYS A 526 -18.17 -1.99 42.28
C LYS A 526 -18.91 -3.02 41.41
N GLY A 527 -18.43 -4.26 41.31
CA GLY A 527 -19.03 -5.33 40.52
C GLY A 527 -19.00 -5.09 39.00
N ILE A 528 -18.11 -4.21 38.52
CA ILE A 528 -18.05 -3.79 37.11
C ILE A 528 -17.18 -4.76 36.27
N VAL A 529 -16.23 -5.47 36.90
CA VAL A 529 -15.29 -6.36 36.20
C VAL A 529 -15.25 -7.73 36.89
N ASN A 530 -15.43 -8.81 36.11
CA ASN A 530 -15.31 -10.19 36.60
C ASN A 530 -13.82 -10.56 36.82
N SER A 531 -13.58 -11.42 37.81
CA SER A 531 -12.28 -11.73 38.42
C SER A 531 -11.21 -12.37 37.50
N ASN A 532 -11.53 -12.72 36.26
CA ASN A 532 -10.63 -13.45 35.35
C ASN A 532 -9.42 -12.63 34.85
N LEU A 533 -9.33 -11.34 35.18
CA LEU A 533 -8.23 -10.46 34.73
C LEU A 533 -7.08 -10.32 35.75
N VAL A 534 -7.16 -10.93 36.94
CA VAL A 534 -6.10 -10.81 37.96
C VAL A 534 -5.84 -12.16 38.59
N GLU A 535 -5.13 -13.04 37.89
CA GLU A 535 -4.25 -13.99 38.56
C GLU A 535 -2.87 -13.33 38.64
N ALA A 536 -2.45 -13.03 39.86
CA ALA A 536 -1.12 -12.50 40.13
C ALA A 536 -0.09 -13.63 39.93
N GLU A 537 0.88 -13.42 39.05
CA GLU A 537 2.07 -14.25 38.93
C GLU A 537 2.75 -14.38 40.31
N LYS A 538 2.68 -15.56 40.90
CA LYS A 538 3.64 -15.98 41.93
C LYS A 538 4.76 -16.74 41.21
N GLU A 539 5.99 -16.27 41.44
CA GLU A 539 7.22 -16.89 40.95
C GLU A 539 7.27 -18.40 41.25
N GLY A 540 7.50 -19.21 40.22
CA GLY A 540 7.73 -20.66 40.31
C GLY A 540 7.41 -21.39 39.00
N ALA A 541 8.45 -21.83 38.30
CA ALA A 541 8.48 -22.49 36.98
C ALA A 541 7.44 -23.61 36.72
N GLU A 542 6.79 -23.60 35.55
CA GLU A 542 6.91 -24.57 34.42
C GLU A 542 5.92 -24.23 33.26
N PRO A 543 6.13 -24.70 32.01
CA PRO A 543 5.61 -24.04 30.82
C PRO A 543 4.14 -24.41 30.52
N LEU A 544 3.27 -23.40 30.45
CA LEU A 544 1.86 -23.58 30.09
C LEU A 544 1.65 -23.45 28.57
N VAL A 545 1.04 -24.50 28.05
CA VAL A 545 0.52 -24.71 26.70
C VAL A 545 -0.63 -23.74 26.44
N ASP A 546 -0.56 -23.01 25.33
CA ASP A 546 -1.50 -21.95 24.99
C ASP A 546 -2.74 -22.52 24.26
N THR A 547 -3.78 -22.85 25.02
CA THR A 547 -5.13 -23.10 24.48
C THR A 547 -5.88 -21.79 24.34
N ALA A 548 -5.94 -21.28 23.12
CA ALA A 548 -6.74 -20.12 22.74
C ALA A 548 -8.17 -20.54 22.39
N GLU A 549 -9.07 -20.51 23.35
CA GLU A 549 -10.53 -20.44 23.12
C GLU A 549 -11.14 -19.37 24.03
N GLU A 550 -12.14 -18.67 23.49
CA GLU A 550 -13.05 -17.72 24.16
C GLU A 550 -12.56 -16.29 24.45
N PHE A 551 -12.48 -15.46 23.41
CA PHE A 551 -12.88 -14.04 23.48
C PHE A 551 -13.57 -13.60 22.17
N HIS A 552 -14.67 -14.27 21.85
CA HIS A 552 -15.67 -13.78 20.90
C HIS A 552 -17.02 -13.77 21.59
N HIS A 553 -17.34 -12.67 22.27
CA HIS A 553 -18.68 -12.11 22.48
C HIS A 553 -18.61 -11.10 23.63
N CYS A 554 -18.60 -9.80 23.32
CA CYS A 554 -19.15 -8.72 24.16
C CYS A 554 -18.89 -7.35 23.52
N PHE A 555 -19.57 -7.04 22.41
CA PHE A 555 -19.91 -5.67 22.03
C PHE A 555 -21.23 -5.68 21.26
N ALA A 556 -22.32 -5.81 22.02
CA ALA A 556 -23.66 -5.45 21.57
C ALA A 556 -24.28 -4.64 22.73
N VAL A 557 -24.02 -3.34 22.75
CA VAL A 557 -24.76 -2.44 23.64
C VAL A 557 -26.01 -1.98 22.90
N ILE A 558 -27.11 -2.43 23.48
CA ILE A 558 -28.53 -2.16 23.26
C ILE A 558 -28.77 -0.65 23.07
N LEU A 559 -29.32 -0.26 21.91
CA LEU A 559 -30.10 0.97 21.76
C LEU A 559 -31.56 0.58 21.44
N THR A 560 -32.36 0.43 22.48
CA THR A 560 -33.83 0.40 22.36
C THR A 560 -34.37 1.83 22.44
N PRO A 561 -35.15 2.32 21.46
CA PRO A 561 -35.88 3.57 21.59
C PRO A 561 -37.26 3.31 22.21
N THR A 562 -37.51 3.82 23.41
CA THR A 562 -38.87 3.97 23.95
C THR A 562 -39.46 5.34 23.57
N PRO A 563 -40.74 5.43 23.15
CA PRO A 563 -41.31 6.64 22.57
C PRO A 563 -41.97 7.52 23.63
N ARG A 564 -41.68 8.84 23.64
CA ARG A 564 -42.59 9.83 24.26
C ARG A 564 -42.65 11.15 23.49
N GLN A 565 -43.84 11.34 22.90
CA GLN A 565 -44.66 12.56 22.78
C GLN A 565 -44.02 13.87 22.28
N ARG A 566 -44.45 14.23 21.07
CA ARG A 566 -44.53 15.60 20.54
C ARG A 566 -45.28 16.53 21.50
N ARG A 567 -44.70 17.70 21.78
CA ARG A 567 -45.45 18.95 21.94
C ARG A 567 -44.76 20.07 21.17
N SER A 568 -45.57 20.75 20.38
CA SER A 568 -45.29 21.94 19.59
C SER A 568 -45.03 23.16 20.48
N SER A 569 -44.08 24.01 20.12
CA SER A 569 -44.29 25.46 20.08
C SER A 569 -43.13 26.15 19.34
N THR A 570 -43.55 27.00 18.41
CA THR A 570 -42.83 28.04 17.68
C THR A 570 -42.23 29.11 18.61
N ILE A 571 -41.07 29.66 18.21
CA ILE A 571 -40.46 31.02 18.41
C ILE A 571 -38.96 30.78 18.07
N GLY A 572 -38.19 31.52 17.27
CA GLY A 572 -38.19 32.90 16.77
C GLY A 572 -36.71 33.34 16.80
N CYS A 573 -36.20 33.89 15.69
CA CYS A 573 -34.79 34.20 15.40
C CYS A 573 -33.98 34.91 16.51
N SER A 574 -32.68 34.62 16.60
CA SER A 574 -31.58 35.59 16.33
C SER A 574 -30.20 34.97 16.58
N ASP A 575 -29.22 35.51 15.86
CA ASP A 575 -27.85 35.07 15.66
C ASP A 575 -27.01 34.90 16.95
N PHE A 576 -26.04 33.98 16.92
CA PHE A 576 -24.68 34.02 17.52
C PHE A 576 -24.18 32.59 17.78
N LEU A 577 -23.25 32.10 16.94
CA LEU A 577 -22.00 31.35 17.27
C LEU A 577 -21.53 30.53 16.05
N ASP A 578 -20.53 31.05 15.36
CA ASP A 578 -19.64 30.26 14.48
C ASP A 578 -18.26 30.21 15.14
N VAL A 579 -18.02 29.23 16.01
CA VAL A 579 -16.69 28.65 16.31
C VAL A 579 -16.91 27.26 16.93
N LEU A 580 -16.55 26.19 16.22
CA LEU A 580 -15.79 25.00 16.68
C LEU A 580 -16.04 23.78 15.77
N LEU A 581 -14.92 23.25 15.24
CA LEU A 581 -14.64 21.84 14.92
C LEU A 581 -15.32 21.21 13.69
N THR A 582 -14.69 21.39 12.53
CA THR A 582 -14.71 20.41 11.43
C THR A 582 -13.40 19.63 11.38
N THR A 583 -13.32 18.55 12.15
CA THR A 583 -12.40 17.43 11.88
C THR A 583 -13.12 16.11 12.17
N THR A 584 -13.75 15.55 11.15
CA THR A 584 -14.09 14.13 11.10
C THR A 584 -13.89 13.64 9.68
N ASP A 585 -12.77 12.93 9.49
CA ASP A 585 -12.51 12.05 8.36
C ASP A 585 -13.57 10.94 8.31
N PHE A 586 -14.44 11.00 7.31
CA PHE A 586 -15.20 9.84 6.85
C PHE A 586 -14.91 9.63 5.37
N VAL A 587 -14.03 8.66 5.09
CA VAL A 587 -13.99 7.99 3.78
C VAL A 587 -15.18 7.03 3.78
N GLY A 588 -16.35 7.55 3.40
CA GLY A 588 -17.52 6.73 3.07
C GLY A 588 -17.36 6.14 1.67
N ILE A 589 -17.19 4.82 1.60
CA ILE A 589 -17.47 4.05 0.39
C ILE A 589 -18.96 3.70 0.46
N CYS A 590 -19.75 4.28 -0.44
CA CYS A 590 -21.15 3.93 -0.60
C CYS A 590 -21.29 2.53 -1.18
N LEU A 591 -22.13 1.75 -0.51
CA LEU A 591 -22.72 0.51 -0.98
C LEU A 591 -23.55 0.80 -2.24
N THR A 592 -23.45 -0.11 -3.19
CA THR A 592 -24.33 -0.23 -4.35
C THR A 592 -25.77 -0.41 -3.92
N ASP A 593 -26.69 0.42 -4.40
CA ASP A 593 -28.11 0.06 -4.51
C ASP A 593 -28.67 0.63 -5.82
N SER A 594 -28.98 -0.28 -6.74
CA SER A 594 -29.72 -0.01 -7.96
C SER A 594 -31.20 0.28 -7.62
N PRO A 595 -31.87 1.21 -8.31
CA PRO A 595 -33.25 1.56 -8.00
C PRO A 595 -34.20 0.66 -8.78
N SER A 596 -35.20 0.08 -8.08
CA SER A 596 -36.57 -0.21 -8.59
C SER A 596 -37.27 -1.16 -7.63
N ILE A 597 -38.33 -0.69 -6.97
CA ILE A 597 -39.66 -1.33 -6.88
C ILE A 597 -40.50 -0.54 -5.87
N LEU A 598 -41.52 0.13 -6.40
CA LEU A 598 -42.65 0.66 -5.64
C LEU A 598 -43.36 -0.51 -4.92
N CYS A 599 -43.54 -0.41 -3.61
CA CYS A 599 -44.59 -1.14 -2.90
C CYS A 599 -45.55 -0.14 -2.25
N LEU A 600 -46.74 -0.01 -2.85
CA LEU A 600 -47.93 0.52 -2.19
C LEU A 600 -48.42 -0.49 -1.13
N PRO A 601 -48.98 -0.05 0.01
CA PRO A 601 -49.45 -0.94 1.07
C PRO A 601 -50.87 -1.45 0.80
N ARG A 602 -51.14 -2.71 1.17
CA ARG A 602 -52.50 -3.27 1.24
C ARG A 602 -52.81 -3.82 2.63
N GLY A 603 -53.87 -3.26 3.22
CA GLY A 603 -54.84 -3.86 4.13
C GLY A 603 -55.99 -2.84 4.22
N LEU A 604 -57.28 -3.14 4.15
CA LEU A 604 -58.10 -4.33 4.30
C LEU A 604 -59.48 -3.98 3.70
N CYS A 605 -60.21 -4.97 3.17
CA CYS A 605 -61.65 -5.25 3.38
C CYS A 605 -62.40 -5.77 2.13
N ARG A 606 -62.87 -7.01 2.32
CA ARG A 606 -64.24 -7.51 2.09
C ARG A 606 -64.82 -7.68 0.68
N ARG A 607 -65.28 -8.93 0.48
CA ARG A 607 -66.39 -9.44 -0.38
C ARG A 607 -66.08 -9.33 -1.88
N SER A 608 -66.31 -10.33 -2.73
CA SER A 608 -67.31 -11.40 -2.75
C SER A 608 -66.93 -12.44 -3.82
N SER A 609 -67.20 -13.71 -3.51
CA SER A 609 -67.85 -14.72 -4.35
C SER A 609 -67.60 -14.75 -5.87
N ASN A 610 -67.05 -15.88 -6.35
CA ASN A 610 -67.64 -16.79 -7.36
C ASN A 610 -66.67 -17.31 -8.45
N VAL A 611 -66.56 -18.65 -8.45
CA VAL A 611 -66.72 -19.57 -9.60
C VAL A 611 -65.59 -19.64 -10.65
N MET A 612 -64.80 -20.72 -10.51
CA MET A 612 -64.63 -21.83 -11.46
C MET A 612 -64.77 -21.56 -12.98
N LEU A 613 -63.73 -21.87 -13.76
CA LEU A 613 -63.69 -22.86 -14.87
C LEU A 613 -62.72 -22.51 -16.03
N SER A 614 -61.92 -23.53 -16.38
CA SER A 614 -61.46 -23.98 -17.71
C SER A 614 -60.80 -23.02 -18.73
N LEU A 615 -59.53 -23.32 -19.05
CA LEU A 615 -58.92 -23.64 -20.38
C LEU A 615 -59.68 -23.26 -21.68
N PRO A 616 -59.00 -23.25 -22.85
CA PRO A 616 -57.87 -22.46 -23.35
C PRO A 616 -58.23 -21.81 -24.73
N ILE A 617 -57.28 -21.19 -25.45
CA ILE A 617 -57.08 -21.21 -26.93
C ILE A 617 -56.33 -19.95 -27.42
N ARG A 618 -55.23 -20.24 -28.14
CA ARG A 618 -54.53 -19.53 -29.23
C ARG A 618 -54.91 -18.06 -29.55
N SER A 619 -53.88 -17.22 -29.65
CA SER A 619 -53.18 -16.95 -30.92
C SER A 619 -51.74 -16.49 -30.66
#